data_AF-A0A943PSW9-F1
#
_entry.id   AF-A0A943PSW9-F1
#
_cell.length_a   1.000
_cell.length_b   1.000
_cell.length_c   1.000
_cell.angle_alpha   90.00
_cell.angle_beta   90.00
_cell.angle_gamma   90.00
#
_symmetry.space_group_name_H-M   'P 1'
#
loop_
_entity.id
_entity.type
_entity.pdbx_description
1 polymer ?
#
loop_
_entity_poly.entity_id
_entity_poly.type
_entity_poly.pdbx_seq_one_letter_code
_entity_poly.pdbx_strand_id
1 'polypeptide(L)' 'ELEKNLNKLDKNKYIFVYCRSGRRSHNAMIKLKKNGFKDVIDLGGYEKITVFKKNN' A
#
# COMPACT_ATOMS: atom_id res chain seq x y z
N GLU A 1 -4.10 12.73 5.15
CA GLU A 1 -2.99 12.66 6.12
C GLU A 1 -1.68 12.09 5.54
N LEU A 2 -1.72 11.00 4.76
CA LEU A 2 -0.54 10.40 4.12
C LEU A 2 0.44 11.42 3.51
N GLU A 3 -0.07 12.34 2.67
CA GLU A 3 0.74 13.37 2.00
C GLU A 3 1.48 14.30 2.98
N LYS A 4 0.91 14.57 4.16
CA LYS A 4 1.52 15.43 5.19
C LYS A 4 2.69 14.75 5.91
N ASN A 5 2.82 13.44 5.78
CA ASN A 5 3.80 12.63 6.53
C ASN A 5 4.81 11.92 5.62
N LEU A 6 4.87 12.27 4.33
CA LEU A 6 5.77 11.61 3.37
C LEU A 6 7.26 11.77 3.72
N ASN A 7 7.62 12.86 4.40
CA ASN A 7 8.98 13.11 4.88
C ASN A 7 9.46 12.12 5.94
N LYS A 8 8.55 11.35 6.56
CA LYS A 8 8.90 10.31 7.55
C LYS A 8 9.30 8.98 6.90
N LEU A 9 9.18 8.87 5.57
CA LEU A 9 9.46 7.65 4.82
C LEU A 9 10.71 7.81 3.97
N ASP A 10 11.50 6.75 3.89
CA ASP A 10 12.64 6.67 2.99
C ASP A 10 12.17 6.31 1.57
N LYS A 11 12.54 7.15 0.59
CA LYS A 11 12.12 7.00 -0.81
C LYS A 11 12.83 5.85 -1.55
N ASN A 12 13.95 5.37 -1.03
CA ASN A 12 14.77 4.33 -1.65
C ASN A 12 14.49 2.94 -1.10
N LYS A 13 13.61 2.82 -0.09
CA LYS A 13 13.19 1.53 0.46
C LYS A 13 11.94 1.03 -0.24
N TYR A 14 11.81 -0.30 -0.26
CA TYR A 14 10.56 -0.95 -0.63
C TYR A 14 9.45 -0.56 0.35
N ILE A 15 8.33 -0.10 -0.19
CA ILE A 15 7.13 0.22 0.56
C ILE A 15 6.01 -0.71 0.12
N PHE A 16 5.55 -1.53 1.05
CA PHE A 16 4.38 -2.38 0.86
C PHE A 16 3.17 -1.71 1.50
N VAL A 17 2.10 -1.56 0.73
CA VAL A 17 0.82 -1.03 1.23
C VAL A 17 -0.27 -2.07 1.12
N TYR A 18 -1.14 -2.13 2.11
CA TYR A 18 -2.32 -2.99 2.12
C TYR A 18 -3.46 -2.28 2.85
N CYS A 19 -4.70 -2.72 2.60
CA CYS A 19 -5.83 -2.30 3.40
C CYS A 19 -6.88 -3.40 3.47
N ARG A 20 -8.05 -3.12 4.07
CA ARG A 20 -9.12 -4.13 4.21
C ARG A 20 -9.55 -4.74 2.87
N SER A 21 -9.98 -3.90 1.92
CA SER A 21 -10.58 -4.30 0.63
C SER A 21 -9.72 -4.00 -0.61
N GLY A 22 -8.55 -3.37 -0.44
CA GLY A 22 -7.61 -3.00 -1.51
C GLY A 22 -7.74 -1.58 -2.07
N ARG A 23 -8.92 -0.96 -2.01
CA ARG A 23 -9.13 0.38 -2.63
C ARG A 23 -8.28 1.51 -2.01
N ARG A 24 -8.08 1.50 -0.69
CA ARG A 24 -7.32 2.57 0.00
C ARG A 24 -5.81 2.42 -0.21
N SER A 25 -5.30 1.19 -0.20
CA SER A 25 -3.88 0.90 -0.44
C SER A 25 -3.50 1.22 -1.88
N HIS A 26 -4.38 0.92 -2.84
CA HIS A 26 -4.19 1.33 -4.23
C HIS A 26 -4.05 2.85 -4.38
N ASN A 27 -4.95 3.62 -3.77
CA ASN A 27 -4.87 5.08 -3.78
C ASN A 27 -3.61 5.60 -3.08
N ALA A 28 -3.17 4.96 -1.99
CA ALA A 28 -1.93 5.31 -1.30
C ALA A 28 -0.70 5.04 -2.18
N MET A 29 -0.65 3.91 -2.88
CA MET A 29 0.42 3.57 -3.83
C MET A 29 0.54 4.64 -4.93
N ILE A 30 -0.58 5.05 -5.54
CA ILE A 30 -0.59 6.11 -6.56
C ILE A 30 0.00 7.41 -5.99
N LYS A 31 -0.41 7.81 -4.78
CA LYS A 31 0.09 9.02 -4.13
C LYS A 31 1.58 8.95 -3.83
N LEU A 32 2.07 7.81 -3.32
CA LEU A 32 3.49 7.60 -3.06
C LEU A 32 4.30 7.66 -4.36
N LYS A 33 3.89 6.95 -5.41
CA LYS A 33 4.58 7.01 -6.70
C LYS A 33 4.63 8.43 -7.28
N LYS A 34 3.52 9.17 -7.22
CA LYS A 34 3.46 10.58 -7.63
C LYS A 34 4.43 11.49 -6.85
N ASN A 35 4.82 11.12 -5.64
CA ASN A 35 5.75 11.88 -4.79
C ASN A 35 7.21 11.36 -4.84
N GLY A 36 7.52 10.50 -5.82
CA GLY A 36 8.89 10.05 -6.13
C GLY A 36 9.35 8.82 -5.35
N PHE A 37 8.44 8.09 -4.70
CA PHE A 37 8.75 6.77 -4.14
C PHE A 37 8.79 5.75 -5.28
N LYS A 38 9.93 5.09 -5.47
CA LYS A 38 10.18 4.22 -6.63
C LYS A 38 9.57 2.83 -6.42
N ASP A 39 9.86 2.23 -5.29
CA ASP A 39 9.60 0.82 -5.02
C ASP A 39 8.35 0.62 -4.15
N VAL A 40 7.19 1.01 -4.68
CA VAL A 40 5.90 0.89 -3.97
C VAL A 40 5.05 -0.24 -4.56
N ILE A 41 4.67 -1.20 -3.70
CA ILE A 41 3.90 -2.40 -4.06
C ILE A 41 2.59 -2.42 -3.27
N ASP A 42 1.45 -2.54 -3.98
CA ASP A 42 0.13 -2.74 -3.38
C ASP A 42 -0.17 -4.23 -3.22
N LEU A 43 -0.26 -4.69 -1.98
CA LEU A 43 -0.61 -6.07 -1.63
C LEU A 43 -2.13 -6.31 -1.69
N GLY A 44 -2.92 -5.28 -1.97
CA GLY A 44 -4.36 -5.38 -2.14
C GLY A 44 -5.12 -5.48 -0.82
N GLY A 45 -6.21 -6.27 -0.85
CA GLY A 45 -7.14 -6.41 0.27
C GLY A 45 -6.81 -7.59 1.18
N TYR A 46 -6.63 -7.32 2.47
CA TYR A 46 -6.51 -8.34 3.50
C TYR A 46 -7.68 -9.34 3.47
N GLU A 47 -8.90 -8.88 3.17
CA GLU A 47 -10.08 -9.75 3.06
C GLU A 47 -9.86 -10.87 2.03
N LYS A 48 -9.21 -10.58 0.90
CA LYS A 48 -8.90 -11.59 -0.11
C LYS A 48 -7.98 -12.67 0.45
N ILE A 49 -6.94 -12.27 1.20
CA ILE A 49 -6.00 -13.19 1.86
C ILE A 49 -6.74 -14.08 2.87
N THR A 50 -7.64 -13.51 3.66
CA THR A 50 -8.41 -14.29 4.64
C THR A 50 -9.42 -15.25 4.01
N VAL A 51 -10.00 -14.90 2.87
CA VAL A 51 -10.90 -15.79 2.13
C VAL A 51 -10.15 -17.02 1.63
N PHE A 52 -8.92 -16.88 1.12
CA PHE A 52 -8.08 -18.03 0.74
C PHE A 52 -7.78 -18.96 1.91
N LYS A 53 -7.56 -18.42 3.13
CA LYS A 53 -7.35 -19.23 4.33
C LYS A 53 -8.59 -19.97 4.82
N LYS A 54 -9.79 -19.47 4.52
CA LYS A 54 -11.05 -20.10 4.96
C LYS A 54 -11.49 -21.24 4.03
N ASN A 55 -10.99 -21.23 2.80
CA ASN A 55 -11.33 -22.21 1.77
C ASN A 55 -10.26 -23.31 1.60
N ASN A 56 -9.28 -23.37 2.51
CA ASN A 56 -8.25 -24.41 2.59
C ASN A 56 -8.28 -25.04 3.98
#